data_AF-A0A5C3MK79-F1
#
_entry.id   AF-A0A5C3MK79-F1
#
_cell.length_a   1.000
_cell.length_b   1.000
_cell.length_c   1.000
_cell.angle_alpha   90.00
_cell.angle_beta   90.00
_cell.angle_gamma   90.00
#
_symmetry.space_group_name_H-M   'P 1'
#
loop_
_entity.id
_entity.type
_entity.pdbx_description
1 polymer ?
#
loop_
_entity_poly.entity_id
_entity_poly.type
_entity_poly.pdbx_seq_one_letter_code
_entity_poly.pdbx_strand_id
1 'polypeptide(L)'
;MNVKLSSFRQSEELSCDEWISVLKLSTIWQFPQVRARSVTALEGMSMDALKKLECARDYNLPQWYASALTQVAERSNLMSPQEAVKIMGLEFGLKMAELHGMIAAYSRAIDDFYGGSPKRRLKISRPNMAEMTQVFISLVFSKELLHQAEYVDGLY
;
A
#
# COMPACT_ATOMS: atom_id res chain seq x y z
N MET A 1 -45.20 33.45 -0.17
CA MET A 1 -44.43 32.40 -0.86
C MET A 1 -43.36 31.89 0.09
N ASN A 2 -43.56 30.73 0.71
CA ASN A 2 -42.58 30.10 1.60
C ASN A 2 -41.66 29.22 0.76
N VAL A 3 -40.43 29.68 0.51
CA VAL A 3 -39.40 28.86 -0.11
C VAL A 3 -38.92 27.86 0.93
N LYS A 4 -39.24 26.58 0.71
CA LYS A 4 -38.72 25.43 1.45
C LYS A 4 -37.19 25.40 1.29
N LEU A 5 -36.46 26.04 2.21
CA LEU A 5 -35.00 25.95 2.32
C LEU A 5 -34.53 24.65 3.02
N SER A 6 -35.43 23.68 3.23
CA SER A 6 -35.18 22.50 4.05
C SER A 6 -34.49 21.34 3.33
N SER A 7 -33.98 21.49 2.10
CA SER A 7 -33.37 20.36 1.37
C SER A 7 -31.89 20.48 1.02
N PHE A 8 -31.19 21.59 1.34
CA PHE A 8 -29.77 21.71 0.96
C PHE A 8 -28.80 20.91 1.86
N ARG A 9 -29.30 20.20 2.87
CA ARG A 9 -28.50 19.25 3.68
C ARG A 9 -28.94 17.80 3.45
N GLN A 10 -29.20 17.42 2.20
CA GLN A 10 -28.99 16.02 1.88
C GLN A 10 -27.47 15.82 1.98
N SER A 11 -27.04 15.20 3.08
CA SER A 11 -25.68 14.70 3.22
C SER A 11 -25.50 13.59 2.18
N GLU A 12 -25.26 13.98 0.95
CA GLU A 12 -24.70 13.07 -0.04
C GLU A 12 -23.32 12.70 0.50
N GLU A 13 -23.22 11.49 1.05
CA GLU A 13 -21.95 10.92 1.42
C GLU A 13 -21.12 10.84 0.15
N LEU A 14 -20.04 11.64 0.10
CA LEU A 14 -19.16 11.67 -1.06
C LEU A 14 -18.62 10.26 -1.33
N SER A 15 -18.59 9.89 -2.59
CA SER A 15 -17.96 8.68 -3.09
C SER A 15 -16.44 8.71 -2.88
N CYS A 16 -15.81 7.54 -3.04
CA CYS A 16 -14.36 7.40 -2.93
C CYS A 16 -13.60 8.32 -3.90
N ASP A 17 -14.03 8.40 -5.16
CA ASP A 17 -13.39 9.25 -6.18
C ASP A 17 -13.58 10.76 -5.89
N GLU A 18 -14.70 11.14 -5.29
CA GLU A 18 -14.93 12.52 -4.83
C GLU A 18 -14.03 12.87 -3.65
N TRP A 19 -13.87 11.97 -2.68
CA TRP A 19 -12.92 12.19 -1.58
C TRP A 19 -11.46 12.25 -2.04
N ILE A 20 -11.08 11.48 -3.07
CA ILE A 20 -9.75 11.62 -3.70
C ILE A 20 -9.60 13.02 -4.32
N SER A 21 -10.66 13.55 -4.93
CA SER A 21 -10.64 14.91 -5.48
C SER A 21 -10.50 15.97 -4.38
N VAL A 22 -11.17 15.78 -3.23
CA VAL A 22 -11.01 16.65 -2.04
C VAL A 22 -9.59 16.55 -1.47
N LEU A 23 -9.01 15.35 -1.39
CA LEU A 23 -7.64 15.13 -0.96
C LEU A 23 -6.64 15.85 -1.89
N LYS A 24 -6.87 15.76 -3.20
CA LYS A 24 -6.07 16.46 -4.21
C LYS A 24 -6.10 17.97 -4.01
N LEU A 25 -7.29 18.55 -3.98
CA LEU A 25 -7.46 20.00 -3.86
C LEU A 25 -6.91 20.54 -2.54
N SER A 26 -7.19 19.84 -1.43
CA SER A 26 -6.65 20.22 -0.12
C SER A 26 -5.13 20.12 -0.04
N THR A 27 -4.50 19.22 -0.80
CA THR A 27 -3.05 19.13 -0.91
C THR A 27 -2.48 20.28 -1.75
N ILE A 28 -3.06 20.58 -2.92
CA ILE A 28 -2.61 21.68 -3.78
C ILE A 28 -2.72 23.03 -3.06
N TRP A 29 -3.81 23.24 -2.32
CA TRP A 29 -4.10 24.51 -1.65
C TRP A 29 -3.58 24.57 -0.21
N GLN A 30 -2.87 23.53 0.24
CA GLN A 30 -2.28 23.44 1.58
C GLN A 30 -3.31 23.68 2.69
N PHE A 31 -4.45 22.99 2.61
CA PHE A 31 -5.50 23.02 3.63
C PHE A 31 -5.37 21.78 4.54
N PRO A 32 -4.53 21.82 5.58
CA PRO A 32 -4.17 20.62 6.37
C PRO A 32 -5.38 19.98 7.07
N GLN A 33 -6.34 20.78 7.54
CA GLN A 33 -7.54 20.26 8.19
C GLN A 33 -8.45 19.51 7.22
N VAL A 34 -8.59 20.03 5.99
CA VAL A 34 -9.41 19.39 4.94
C VAL A 34 -8.70 18.12 4.45
N ARG A 35 -7.37 18.18 4.31
CA ARG A 35 -6.54 17.02 3.96
C ARG A 35 -6.72 15.90 4.99
N ALA A 36 -6.53 16.19 6.28
CA ALA A 36 -6.71 15.21 7.35
C ALA A 36 -8.11 14.60 7.32
N ARG A 37 -9.16 15.42 7.17
CA ARG A 37 -10.53 14.94 7.07
C ARG A 37 -10.76 14.01 5.87
N SER A 38 -10.19 14.33 4.71
CA SER A 38 -10.30 13.48 3.52
C SER A 38 -9.58 12.15 3.68
N VAL A 39 -8.41 12.13 4.34
CA VAL A 39 -7.70 10.89 4.67
C VAL A 39 -8.54 10.01 5.59
N THR A 40 -9.07 10.56 6.69
CA THR A 40 -9.91 9.79 7.62
C THR A 40 -11.17 9.24 6.95
N ALA A 41 -11.80 10.02 6.05
CA ALA A 41 -12.98 9.57 5.31
C ALA A 41 -12.64 8.38 4.38
N LEU A 42 -11.53 8.47 3.65
CA LEU A 42 -11.07 7.43 2.74
C LEU A 42 -10.57 6.17 3.47
N GLU A 43 -10.02 6.28 4.67
CA GLU A 43 -9.66 5.12 5.51
C GLU A 43 -10.86 4.25 5.86
N GLY A 44 -12.03 4.87 6.04
CA GLY A 44 -13.29 4.16 6.28
C GLY A 44 -13.88 3.50 5.03
N MET A 45 -13.31 3.74 3.84
CA MET A 45 -13.83 3.24 2.58
C MET A 45 -13.02 2.05 2.07
N SER A 46 -13.72 1.10 1.43
CA SER A 46 -13.05 0.02 0.69
C SER A 46 -12.45 0.59 -0.60
N MET A 47 -11.12 0.64 -0.66
CA MET A 47 -10.37 1.08 -1.83
C MET A 47 -9.51 -0.08 -2.34
N ASP A 48 -9.39 -0.21 -3.66
CA ASP A 48 -8.45 -1.16 -4.24
C ASP A 48 -7.02 -0.82 -3.79
N ALA A 49 -6.26 -1.84 -3.39
CA ALA A 49 -4.93 -1.68 -2.83
C ALA A 49 -3.98 -0.92 -3.78
N LEU A 50 -4.15 -1.07 -5.10
CA LEU A 50 -3.36 -0.35 -6.09
C LEU A 50 -3.71 1.14 -6.15
N LYS A 51 -5.00 1.47 -6.17
CA LYS A 51 -5.46 2.87 -6.09
C LYS A 51 -4.99 3.52 -4.78
N LYS A 52 -5.03 2.76 -3.67
CA LYS A 52 -4.56 3.24 -2.37
C LYS A 52 -3.05 3.49 -2.37
N LEU A 53 -2.29 2.62 -3.01
CA LEU A 53 -0.84 2.73 -3.14
C LEU A 53 -0.42 3.93 -4.01
N GLU A 54 -1.11 4.14 -5.13
CA GLU A 54 -0.94 5.31 -6.00
C GLU A 54 -1.27 6.61 -5.25
N CYS A 55 -2.43 6.68 -4.58
CA CYS A 55 -2.80 7.83 -3.76
C CYS A 55 -1.78 8.09 -2.64
N ALA A 56 -1.28 7.03 -2.00
CA ALA A 56 -0.33 7.17 -0.92
C ALA A 56 1.01 7.75 -1.39
N ARG A 57 1.48 7.33 -2.56
CA ARG A 57 2.67 7.87 -3.20
C ARG A 57 2.46 9.34 -3.61
N ASP A 58 1.35 9.62 -4.30
CA ASP A 58 1.10 10.93 -4.92
C ASP A 58 0.79 12.02 -3.88
N TYR A 59 0.15 11.66 -2.76
CA TYR A 59 -0.21 12.59 -1.69
C TYR A 59 0.65 12.45 -0.42
N ASN A 60 1.71 11.64 -0.48
CA ASN A 60 2.66 11.40 0.61
C ASN A 60 1.98 10.97 1.92
N LEU A 61 1.40 9.77 1.89
CA LEU A 61 0.70 9.11 3.00
C LEU A 61 1.45 7.81 3.39
N PRO A 62 2.52 7.88 4.20
CA PRO A 62 3.40 6.74 4.49
C PRO A 62 2.67 5.52 5.06
N GLN A 63 1.72 5.74 5.97
CA GLN A 63 0.94 4.67 6.59
C GLN A 63 0.11 3.91 5.55
N TRP A 64 -0.46 4.64 4.59
CA TRP A 64 -1.20 4.03 3.49
C TRP A 64 -0.28 3.33 2.51
N TYR A 65 0.91 3.88 2.25
CA TYR A 65 1.88 3.30 1.34
C TYR A 65 2.33 1.92 1.83
N ALA A 66 2.73 1.82 3.10
CA ALA A 66 3.13 0.54 3.71
C ALA A 66 1.98 -0.48 3.77
N SER A 67 0.78 -0.03 4.18
CA SER A 67 -0.41 -0.89 4.24
C SER A 67 -0.82 -1.40 2.86
N ALA A 68 -0.81 -0.53 1.85
CA ALA A 68 -1.19 -0.88 0.49
C ALA A 68 -0.15 -1.79 -0.17
N LEU A 69 1.15 -1.54 0.04
CA LEU A 69 2.22 -2.45 -0.40
C LEU A 69 2.04 -3.85 0.15
N THR A 70 1.76 -3.95 1.45
CA THR A 70 1.47 -5.22 2.11
C THR A 70 0.30 -5.92 1.44
N GLN A 71 -0.83 -5.24 1.25
CA GLN A 71 -2.01 -5.82 0.61
C GLN A 71 -1.75 -6.26 -0.83
N VAL A 72 -0.93 -5.51 -1.57
CA VAL A 72 -0.53 -5.86 -2.95
C VAL A 72 0.38 -7.10 -2.97
N ALA A 73 1.27 -7.24 -1.98
CA ALA A 73 2.17 -8.38 -1.86
C ALA A 73 1.49 -9.63 -1.28
N GLU A 74 0.48 -9.47 -0.42
CA GLU A 74 -0.30 -10.56 0.18
C GLU A 74 -1.36 -11.13 -0.76
N ARG A 75 -1.78 -10.37 -1.79
CA ARG A 75 -2.66 -10.90 -2.83
C ARG A 75 -2.02 -12.15 -3.43
N SER A 76 -2.76 -13.25 -3.43
CA SER A 76 -2.32 -14.60 -3.86
C SER A 76 -1.73 -14.65 -5.28
N ASN A 77 -2.01 -13.62 -6.07
CA ASN A 77 -1.32 -13.34 -7.31
C ASN A 77 -0.62 -11.98 -7.13
N LEU A 78 0.63 -12.01 -6.64
CA LEU A 78 1.44 -10.81 -6.48
C LEU A 78 1.36 -10.01 -7.80
N MET A 79 1.18 -8.70 -7.68
CA MET A 79 1.07 -7.81 -8.84
C MET A 79 2.18 -8.10 -9.86
N SER A 80 1.82 -8.33 -11.12
CA SER A 80 2.83 -8.59 -12.16
C SER A 80 3.78 -7.39 -12.26
N PRO A 81 5.11 -7.63 -12.43
CA PRO A 81 6.06 -6.56 -12.71
C PRO A 81 5.63 -5.66 -13.87
N GLN A 82 4.97 -6.22 -14.90
CA GLN A 82 4.50 -5.45 -16.06
C GLN A 82 3.36 -4.49 -15.70
N GLU A 83 2.44 -4.93 -14.83
CA GLU A 83 1.35 -4.09 -14.32
C GLU A 83 1.90 -3.01 -13.38
N ALA A 84 2.86 -3.38 -12.53
CA ALA A 84 3.60 -2.46 -11.68
C ALA A 84 4.32 -1.36 -12.48
N VAL A 85 5.00 -1.72 -13.60
CA VAL A 85 5.61 -0.74 -14.51
C VAL A 85 4.55 0.20 -15.10
N LYS A 86 3.40 -0.34 -15.53
CA LYS A 86 2.35 0.45 -16.17
C LYS A 86 1.74 1.49 -15.22
N ILE A 87 1.59 1.16 -13.94
CA ILE A 87 0.91 2.00 -12.95
C ILE A 87 1.88 2.92 -12.22
N MET A 88 3.04 2.39 -11.79
CA MET A 88 3.98 3.13 -10.95
C MET A 88 5.35 3.40 -11.56
N GLY A 89 5.59 2.93 -12.78
CA GLY A 89 6.82 3.20 -13.52
C GLY A 89 7.88 2.10 -13.35
N LEU A 90 8.97 2.25 -14.13
CA LEU A 90 9.99 1.23 -14.28
C LEU A 90 10.65 0.83 -12.96
N GLU A 91 11.02 1.81 -12.13
CA GLU A 91 11.71 1.55 -10.86
C GLU A 91 10.85 0.68 -9.93
N PHE A 92 9.57 1.01 -9.81
CA PHE A 92 8.64 0.24 -8.99
C PHE A 92 8.46 -1.18 -9.54
N GLY A 93 8.32 -1.32 -10.87
CA GLY A 93 8.22 -2.63 -11.50
C GLY A 93 9.45 -3.52 -11.33
N LEU A 94 10.66 -2.94 -11.35
CA LEU A 94 11.90 -3.67 -11.07
C LEU A 94 11.95 -4.16 -9.62
N LYS A 95 11.59 -3.31 -8.65
CA LYS A 95 11.48 -3.69 -7.22
C LYS A 95 10.47 -4.82 -7.02
N MET A 96 9.32 -4.76 -7.70
CA MET A 96 8.34 -5.85 -7.67
C MET A 96 8.89 -7.15 -8.28
N ALA A 97 9.64 -7.08 -9.38
CA ALA A 97 10.30 -8.26 -9.95
C ALA A 97 11.33 -8.87 -9.00
N GLU A 98 12.10 -8.04 -8.30
CA GLU A 98 13.04 -8.49 -7.26
C GLU A 98 12.31 -9.19 -6.12
N LEU A 99 11.24 -8.59 -5.59
CA LEU A 99 10.41 -9.17 -4.55
C LEU A 99 9.85 -10.54 -4.97
N HIS A 100 9.35 -10.65 -6.21
CA HIS A 100 8.89 -11.93 -6.78
C HIS A 100 10.02 -12.96 -6.82
N GLY A 101 11.21 -12.55 -7.26
CA GLY A 101 12.40 -13.39 -7.30
C GLY A 101 12.78 -13.91 -5.92
N MET A 102 12.81 -13.04 -4.90
CA MET A 102 13.11 -13.40 -3.52
C MET A 102 12.10 -14.39 -2.95
N ILE A 103 10.80 -14.12 -3.11
CA ILE A 103 9.71 -14.99 -2.64
C ILE A 103 9.79 -16.37 -3.30
N ALA A 104 9.99 -16.41 -4.63
CA ALA A 104 10.07 -17.67 -5.37
C ALA A 104 11.34 -18.47 -5.04
N ALA A 105 12.48 -17.80 -4.86
CA ALA A 105 13.73 -18.44 -4.44
C ALA A 105 13.63 -18.98 -3.02
N TYR A 106 12.99 -18.22 -2.12
CA TYR A 106 12.76 -18.61 -0.75
C TYR A 106 11.83 -19.83 -0.62
N SER A 107 10.70 -19.82 -1.35
CA SER A 107 9.78 -20.97 -1.39
C SER A 107 10.51 -22.24 -1.84
N ARG A 108 11.30 -22.16 -2.91
CA ARG A 108 12.12 -23.28 -3.39
C ARG A 108 13.13 -23.76 -2.35
N ALA A 109 13.84 -22.84 -1.70
CA ALA A 109 14.80 -23.19 -0.66
C ALA A 109 14.14 -23.86 0.56
N ILE A 110 12.95 -23.40 0.97
CA ILE A 110 12.14 -24.05 2.01
C ILE A 110 11.75 -25.45 1.58
N ASP A 111 11.24 -25.61 0.36
CA ASP A 111 10.78 -26.90 -0.15
C ASP A 111 11.95 -27.90 -0.24
N ASP A 112 13.14 -27.46 -0.66
CA ASP A 112 14.35 -28.29 -0.65
C ASP A 112 14.79 -28.65 0.78
N PHE A 113 14.77 -27.67 1.70
CA PHE A 113 15.22 -27.84 3.08
C PHE A 113 14.28 -28.70 3.92
N TYR A 114 12.96 -28.56 3.75
CA TYR A 114 11.94 -29.28 4.50
C TYR A 114 11.31 -30.46 3.73
N GLY A 115 11.49 -30.56 2.42
CA GLY A 115 11.02 -31.65 1.55
C GLY A 115 12.10 -32.68 1.21
N GLY A 116 13.38 -32.39 1.50
CA GLY A 116 14.48 -33.32 1.37
C GLY A 116 14.38 -34.52 2.34
N SER A 117 14.88 -35.69 1.88
CA SER A 117 14.74 -37.01 2.51
C SER A 117 14.99 -37.07 4.03
N PRO A 118 14.43 -38.07 4.76
CA PRO A 118 14.16 -38.04 6.21
C PRO A 118 15.37 -37.89 7.16
N LYS A 119 16.61 -37.89 6.65
CA LYS A 119 17.83 -38.09 7.45
C LYS A 119 18.40 -36.82 8.07
N ARG A 120 17.85 -35.63 7.82
CA ARG A 120 18.27 -34.38 8.47
C ARG A 120 17.09 -33.56 8.94
N ARG A 121 16.31 -34.11 9.88
CA ARG A 121 15.25 -33.34 10.55
C ARG A 121 15.88 -32.41 11.58
N LEU A 122 16.36 -31.25 11.13
CA LEU A 122 16.70 -30.16 12.05
C LEU A 122 15.41 -29.70 12.75
N LYS A 123 15.46 -29.51 14.07
CA LYS A 123 14.31 -29.10 14.91
C LYS A 123 13.95 -27.61 14.73
N ILE A 124 14.17 -27.04 13.55
CA ILE A 124 13.95 -25.62 13.28
C ILE A 124 12.53 -25.45 12.77
N SER A 125 11.74 -24.61 13.45
CA SER A 125 10.36 -24.32 13.06
C SER A 125 10.31 -23.76 11.65
N ARG A 126 9.33 -24.19 10.85
CA ARG A 126 9.09 -23.62 9.52
C ARG A 126 8.79 -22.12 9.70
N PRO A 127 9.58 -21.23 9.09
CA PRO A 127 9.33 -19.79 9.15
C PRO A 127 8.00 -19.43 8.48
N ASN A 128 7.31 -18.43 9.05
CA ASN A 128 6.03 -17.96 8.55
C ASN A 128 6.20 -17.18 7.24
N MET A 129 5.46 -17.57 6.20
CA MET A 129 5.56 -16.94 4.88
C MET A 129 5.14 -15.47 4.91
N ALA A 130 4.13 -15.10 5.71
CA ALA A 130 3.67 -13.72 5.81
C ALA A 130 4.75 -12.80 6.42
N GLU A 131 5.40 -13.27 7.50
CA GLU A 131 6.50 -12.54 8.14
C GLU A 131 7.68 -12.37 7.18
N MET A 132 8.00 -13.40 6.39
CA MET A 132 9.10 -13.33 5.43
C MET A 132 8.80 -12.40 4.25
N THR A 133 7.56 -12.37 3.76
CA THR A 133 7.12 -11.38 2.77
C THR A 133 7.32 -9.96 3.31
N GLN A 134 6.99 -9.71 4.57
CA GLN A 134 7.22 -8.39 5.20
C GLN A 134 8.70 -8.01 5.30
N VAL A 135 9.57 -8.97 5.63
CA VAL A 135 11.02 -8.74 5.63
C VAL A 135 11.52 -8.39 4.24
N PHE A 136 11.06 -9.09 3.21
CA PHE A 136 11.47 -8.81 1.83
C PHE A 136 10.93 -7.47 1.31
N ILE A 137 9.68 -7.10 1.64
CA ILE A 137 9.16 -5.76 1.34
C ILE A 137 10.03 -4.71 2.02
N SER A 138 10.35 -4.89 3.30
CA SER A 138 11.18 -3.96 4.05
C SER A 138 12.59 -3.84 3.47
N LEU A 139 13.15 -4.93 2.96
CA LEU A 139 14.47 -4.93 2.32
C LEU A 139 14.45 -4.18 0.98
N VAL A 140 13.48 -4.48 0.12
CA VAL A 140 13.38 -3.95 -1.25
C VAL A 140 12.96 -2.47 -1.25
N PHE A 141 12.08 -2.08 -0.33
CA PHE A 141 11.50 -0.73 -0.27
C PHE A 141 12.04 0.12 0.90
N SER A 142 13.14 -0.30 1.54
CA SER A 142 13.70 0.36 2.73
C SER A 142 13.85 1.88 2.57
N LYS A 143 14.42 2.33 1.44
CA LYS A 143 14.66 3.76 1.18
C LYS A 143 13.37 4.54 0.98
N GLU A 144 12.39 4.01 0.25
CA GLU A 144 11.08 4.63 0.08
C GLU A 144 10.30 4.74 1.39
N LEU A 145 10.35 3.68 2.21
CA LEU A 145 9.68 3.70 3.51
C LEU A 145 10.31 4.75 4.44
N LEU A 146 11.64 4.94 4.37
CA LEU A 146 12.33 5.99 5.12
C LEU A 146 12.03 7.39 4.57
N HIS A 147 12.06 7.59 3.25
CA HIS A 147 11.76 8.90 2.63
C HIS A 147 10.31 9.34 2.88
N GLN A 148 9.36 8.40 2.88
CA GLN A 148 7.96 8.69 3.21
C GLN A 148 7.78 8.97 4.71
N ALA A 149 8.63 8.42 5.59
CA ALA A 149 8.61 8.67 7.03
C ALA A 149 9.23 10.04 7.40
N GLU A 150 10.37 10.41 6.81
CA GLU A 150 11.08 11.67 7.09
C GLU A 150 10.28 12.92 6.67
N TYR A 151 9.38 12.80 5.69
CA TYR A 151 8.52 13.92 5.28
C TYR A 151 7.45 14.28 6.33
N VAL A 152 7.09 13.36 7.23
CA VAL A 152 6.08 13.61 8.28
C VAL A 152 6.61 14.57 9.34
N ASP A 153 7.93 14.56 9.59
CA ASP A 153 8.57 15.41 10.59
C ASP A 153 8.82 16.85 10.11
N GLY A 154 8.67 17.12 8.81
CA GLY A 154 8.89 18.44 8.20
C GLY A 154 7.65 19.34 8.08
N LEU A 155 6.49 18.90 8.57
CA LEU A 155 5.20 19.61 8.42
C LEU A 155 4.54 20.05 9.73
N TYR A 156 5.32 20.17 10.82
CA TYR A 156 4.87 20.76 12.08
C TYR A 156 5.51 22.12 12.34
#